data_AF-A0A7J2IDZ9-F1
#
_entry.id   AF-A0A7J2IDZ9-F1
#
_cell.length_a   1.000
_cell.length_b   1.000
_cell.length_c   1.000
_cell.angle_alpha   90.00
_cell.angle_beta   90.00
_cell.angle_gamma   90.00
#
_symmetry.space_group_name_H-M   'P 1'
#
loop_
_entity.id
_entity.type
_entity.pdbx_description
1 polymer ?
#
loop_
_entity_poly.entity_id
_entity_poly.type
_entity_poly.pdbx_seq_one_letter_code
_entity_poly.pdbx_strand_id
1 'polypeptide(L)'
;IREYTEGKISEKIMERAYQDSIKAVVKEHELAGVDILWDGEMRREEMTSYFAEHIDGFKIYGEVRVWGNNYYKKPAIVDELRYGDELTIQDYKFLREITENRIKVPITGPYTIVDWSFNEFYKSKEDAVYALADVINKELKGLVRAGAEYIQIDDPAIPTHPDEIEIARNSIEIATRGVNAYLGIHICYGDYSKIYPQVLEFPVDQLDFELANKNFKDIEIFKEYEFTKDIGFGCVDVHTKRVEPVDEIKGNIKKAFDLVEPERVYVDPDCGLKLLPSEIAFMKLKNMCLAAKELRNEL
;
A
#
# COMPACT_ATOMS: atom_id res chain seq x y z
N ILE A 1 -7.26 2.46 -21.18
CA ILE A 1 -7.13 3.79 -20.57
C ILE A 1 -7.16 4.89 -21.63
N ARG A 2 -6.07 5.19 -22.36
CA ARG A 2 -6.04 6.28 -23.36
C ARG A 2 -7.23 6.27 -24.33
N GLU A 3 -7.51 5.12 -24.93
CA GLU A 3 -8.65 4.98 -25.85
C GLU A 3 -10.01 5.18 -25.19
N TYR A 4 -10.14 4.88 -23.90
CA TYR A 4 -11.35 5.13 -23.13
C TYR A 4 -11.51 6.63 -22.85
N THR A 5 -10.45 7.30 -22.39
CA THR A 5 -10.43 8.75 -22.17
C THR A 5 -10.70 9.55 -23.45
N GLU A 6 -10.28 9.03 -24.60
CA GLU A 6 -10.56 9.60 -25.92
C GLU A 6 -11.96 9.25 -26.47
N GLY A 7 -12.77 8.49 -25.72
CA GLY A 7 -14.13 8.08 -26.12
C GLY A 7 -14.17 7.04 -27.25
N LYS A 8 -13.06 6.37 -27.55
CA LYS A 8 -12.96 5.37 -28.63
C LYS A 8 -13.48 4.00 -28.24
N ILE A 9 -13.48 3.67 -26.94
CA ILE A 9 -14.04 2.42 -26.42
C ILE A 9 -15.09 2.70 -25.35
N SER A 10 -16.09 1.82 -25.25
CA SER A 10 -17.14 1.93 -24.24
C SER A 10 -16.63 1.58 -22.83
N GLU A 11 -17.32 2.08 -21.81
CA GLU A 11 -17.12 1.71 -20.41
C GLU A 11 -17.12 0.19 -20.21
N LYS A 12 -18.06 -0.53 -20.85
CA LYS A 12 -18.12 -2.01 -20.80
C LYS A 12 -16.84 -2.69 -21.31
N ILE A 13 -16.19 -2.13 -22.34
CA ILE A 13 -14.92 -2.67 -22.85
C ILE A 13 -13.79 -2.37 -21.87
N MET A 14 -13.77 -1.16 -21.30
CA MET A 14 -12.78 -0.77 -20.31
C MET A 14 -12.87 -1.63 -19.04
N GLU A 15 -14.08 -1.83 -18.53
CA GLU A 15 -14.36 -2.69 -17.38
C GLU A 15 -13.86 -4.12 -17.61
N ARG A 16 -14.17 -4.69 -18.79
CA ARG A 16 -13.66 -6.02 -19.15
C ARG A 16 -12.13 -6.06 -19.22
N ALA A 17 -11.49 -5.02 -19.76
CA ALA A 17 -10.03 -4.96 -19.82
C ALA A 17 -9.39 -4.93 -18.43
N TYR A 18 -9.98 -4.22 -17.47
CA TYR A 18 -9.53 -4.24 -16.07
C TYR A 18 -9.70 -5.62 -15.46
N GLN A 19 -10.89 -6.23 -15.59
CA GLN A 19 -11.16 -7.57 -15.06
C GLN A 19 -10.22 -8.64 -15.63
N ASP A 20 -9.96 -8.60 -16.94
CA ASP A 20 -9.04 -9.54 -17.59
C ASP A 20 -7.59 -9.32 -17.13
N SER A 21 -7.19 -8.06 -16.87
CA SER A 21 -5.86 -7.74 -16.32
C SER A 21 -5.70 -8.23 -14.87
N ILE A 22 -6.71 -8.02 -14.03
CA ILE A 22 -6.72 -8.50 -12.63
C ILE A 22 -6.61 -10.02 -12.61
N LYS A 23 -7.38 -10.74 -13.45
CA LYS A 23 -7.28 -12.21 -13.57
C LYS A 23 -5.88 -12.67 -13.96
N ALA A 24 -5.22 -11.95 -14.87
CA ALA A 24 -3.84 -12.27 -15.27
C ALA A 24 -2.87 -12.10 -14.10
N VAL A 25 -2.94 -10.98 -13.37
CA VAL A 25 -2.09 -10.71 -12.20
C VAL A 25 -2.33 -11.74 -11.09
N VAL A 26 -3.59 -12.05 -10.77
CA VAL A 26 -3.95 -13.09 -9.80
C VAL A 26 -3.34 -14.43 -10.21
N LYS A 27 -3.38 -14.77 -11.50
CA LYS A 27 -2.77 -16.01 -11.97
C LYS A 27 -1.25 -16.01 -11.82
N GLU A 28 -0.59 -14.89 -12.07
CA GLU A 28 0.84 -14.74 -11.85
C GLU A 28 1.21 -14.86 -10.36
N HIS A 29 0.42 -14.27 -9.45
CA HIS A 29 0.61 -14.44 -8.01
C HIS A 29 0.53 -15.91 -7.59
N GLU A 30 -0.50 -16.64 -8.06
CA GLU A 30 -0.65 -18.08 -7.79
C GLU A 30 0.54 -18.90 -8.32
N LEU A 31 0.99 -18.60 -9.54
CA LEU A 31 2.12 -19.31 -10.17
C LEU A 31 3.46 -18.99 -9.50
N ALA A 32 3.63 -17.77 -8.97
CA ALA A 32 4.78 -17.39 -8.17
C ALA A 32 4.77 -18.05 -6.78
N GLY A 33 3.59 -18.38 -6.26
CA GLY A 33 3.40 -18.98 -4.93
C GLY A 33 3.18 -17.97 -3.82
N VAL A 34 2.56 -16.83 -4.14
CA VAL A 34 2.19 -15.79 -3.16
C VAL A 34 1.08 -16.31 -2.24
N ASP A 35 1.27 -16.21 -0.92
CA ASP A 35 0.31 -16.71 0.08
C ASP A 35 -0.89 -15.74 0.31
N ILE A 36 -0.65 -14.43 0.18
CA ILE A 36 -1.66 -13.36 0.36
C ILE A 36 -1.71 -12.50 -0.90
N LEU A 37 -2.82 -12.57 -1.64
CA LEU A 37 -2.97 -11.97 -2.96
C LEU A 37 -3.57 -10.57 -2.87
N TRP A 38 -3.32 -9.77 -3.89
CA TRP A 38 -4.05 -8.53 -4.16
C TRP A 38 -4.38 -8.47 -5.66
N ASP A 39 -5.17 -7.49 -6.08
CA ASP A 39 -5.70 -7.35 -7.44
C ASP A 39 -4.70 -6.73 -8.44
N GLY A 40 -3.49 -6.39 -7.97
CA GLY A 40 -2.51 -5.62 -8.75
C GLY A 40 -2.81 -4.13 -8.83
N GLU A 41 -3.88 -3.65 -8.19
CA GLU A 41 -4.40 -2.28 -8.29
C GLU A 41 -4.58 -1.84 -9.75
N MET A 42 -4.98 -2.77 -10.63
CA MET A 42 -4.99 -2.57 -12.07
C MET A 42 -5.94 -1.47 -12.55
N ARG A 43 -6.89 -1.05 -11.69
CA ARG A 43 -7.80 0.08 -11.94
C ARG A 43 -7.19 1.44 -11.57
N ARG A 44 -6.09 1.46 -10.83
CA ARG A 44 -5.53 2.66 -10.20
C ARG A 44 -4.32 3.16 -10.97
N GLU A 45 -4.49 4.32 -11.61
CA GLU A 45 -3.37 5.00 -12.26
C GLU A 45 -2.42 5.64 -11.26
N GLU A 46 -2.93 6.15 -10.15
CA GLU A 46 -2.13 6.81 -9.12
C GLU A 46 -2.88 6.74 -7.78
N MET A 47 -2.12 6.61 -6.68
CA MET A 47 -2.62 6.21 -5.36
C MET A 47 -3.38 7.30 -4.60
N THR A 48 -3.40 8.55 -5.06
CA THR A 48 -4.08 9.66 -4.37
C THR A 48 -5.21 10.23 -5.21
N SER A 49 -4.95 10.50 -6.49
CA SER A 49 -5.94 10.95 -7.46
C SER A 49 -7.06 9.94 -7.67
N TYR A 50 -6.78 8.62 -7.64
CA TYR A 50 -7.82 7.60 -7.69
C TYR A 50 -8.85 7.79 -6.57
N PHE A 51 -8.42 7.92 -5.31
CA PHE A 51 -9.36 8.13 -4.20
C PHE A 51 -10.03 9.49 -4.27
N ALA A 52 -9.30 10.55 -4.64
CA ALA A 52 -9.85 11.88 -4.78
C ALA A 52 -10.96 11.95 -5.85
N GLU A 53 -10.89 11.16 -6.91
CA GLU A 53 -11.95 11.09 -7.93
C GLU A 53 -13.25 10.44 -7.41
N HIS A 54 -13.20 9.65 -6.33
CA HIS A 54 -14.34 8.91 -5.76
C HIS A 54 -14.82 9.45 -4.39
N ILE A 55 -14.16 10.48 -3.87
CA ILE A 55 -14.51 11.13 -2.60
C ILE A 55 -15.06 12.52 -2.90
N ASP A 56 -16.29 12.78 -2.45
CA ASP A 56 -16.92 14.10 -2.57
C ASP A 56 -16.08 15.15 -1.85
N GLY A 57 -16.01 16.36 -2.43
CA GLY A 57 -15.25 17.49 -1.88
C GLY A 57 -13.87 17.69 -2.51
N PHE A 58 -13.37 16.69 -3.26
CA PHE A 58 -12.20 16.85 -4.10
C PHE A 58 -12.52 17.41 -5.48
N LYS A 59 -11.51 18.06 -6.07
CA LYS A 59 -11.50 18.51 -7.46
C LYS A 59 -10.11 18.39 -8.06
N ILE A 60 -10.00 17.93 -9.29
CA ILE A 60 -8.75 17.93 -10.06
C ILE A 60 -8.79 19.08 -11.07
N TYR A 61 -7.91 20.06 -10.89
CA TYR A 61 -7.82 21.23 -11.78
C TYR A 61 -6.99 20.99 -13.04
N GLY A 62 -6.09 20.01 -13.01
CA GLY A 62 -5.17 19.70 -14.09
C GLY A 62 -3.89 19.04 -13.58
N GLU A 63 -2.87 19.03 -14.43
CA GLU A 63 -1.58 18.44 -14.12
C GLU A 63 -0.61 19.45 -13.49
N VAL A 64 0.09 19.02 -12.44
CA VAL A 64 1.16 19.76 -11.77
C VAL A 64 2.48 19.02 -12.01
N ARG A 65 3.53 19.77 -12.33
CA ARG A 65 4.88 19.23 -12.51
C ARG A 65 5.50 18.89 -11.15
N VAL A 66 6.01 17.68 -10.99
CA VAL A 66 6.56 17.18 -9.71
C VAL A 66 8.08 17.06 -9.76
N TRP A 67 8.62 16.25 -10.67
CA TRP A 67 10.07 16.07 -10.83
C TRP A 67 10.46 15.89 -12.29
N GLY A 68 11.57 16.49 -12.72
CA GLY A 68 12.00 16.42 -14.12
C GLY A 68 10.88 16.92 -15.05
N ASN A 69 10.47 16.12 -16.04
CA ASN A 69 9.31 16.41 -16.90
C ASN A 69 8.09 15.53 -16.55
N ASN A 70 8.02 15.02 -15.32
CA ASN A 70 6.90 14.23 -14.84
C ASN A 70 5.81 15.13 -14.25
N TYR A 71 4.58 14.79 -14.59
CA TYR A 71 3.36 15.50 -14.22
C TYR A 71 2.44 14.58 -13.45
N TYR A 72 1.64 15.17 -12.57
CA TYR A 72 0.73 14.46 -11.68
C TYR A 72 -0.57 15.27 -11.54
N LYS A 73 -1.71 14.59 -11.58
CA LYS A 73 -3.03 15.19 -11.37
C LYS A 73 -3.27 15.45 -9.89
N LYS A 74 -2.64 16.51 -9.37
CA LYS A 74 -2.74 16.89 -7.96
C LYS A 74 -4.17 17.29 -7.60
N PRO A 75 -4.86 16.59 -6.69
CA PRO A 75 -6.21 16.96 -6.25
C PRO A 75 -6.18 18.23 -5.40
N ALA A 76 -7.35 18.85 -5.25
CA ALA A 76 -7.61 19.93 -4.33
C ALA A 76 -8.89 19.66 -3.54
N ILE A 77 -8.86 19.86 -2.22
CA ILE A 77 -10.01 19.81 -1.34
C ILE A 77 -10.70 21.17 -1.41
N VAL A 78 -11.88 21.22 -2.03
CA VAL A 78 -12.61 22.47 -2.34
C VAL A 78 -13.96 22.58 -1.61
N ASP A 79 -14.43 21.49 -1.01
CA ASP A 79 -15.64 21.41 -0.18
C ASP A 79 -15.45 20.35 0.92
N GLU A 80 -16.45 20.18 1.79
CA GLU A 80 -16.50 19.15 2.81
C GLU A 80 -16.29 17.74 2.22
N LEU A 81 -15.34 17.00 2.79
CA LEU A 81 -15.06 15.61 2.41
C LEU A 81 -16.18 14.69 2.87
N ARG A 82 -16.81 14.01 1.90
CA ARG A 82 -17.88 13.05 2.17
C ARG A 82 -17.62 11.74 1.44
N TYR A 83 -18.08 10.66 2.05
CA TYR A 83 -18.02 9.34 1.44
C TYR A 83 -19.05 9.31 0.30
N GLY A 84 -18.55 9.32 -0.93
CA GLY A 84 -19.34 9.25 -2.16
C GLY A 84 -19.49 7.80 -2.59
N ASP A 85 -18.69 7.39 -3.57
CA ASP A 85 -18.70 6.05 -4.13
C ASP A 85 -17.90 5.04 -3.27
N GLU A 86 -18.16 3.74 -3.46
CA GLU A 86 -17.29 2.69 -2.90
C GLU A 86 -15.87 2.83 -3.50
N LEU A 87 -14.85 2.92 -2.66
CA LEU A 87 -13.49 3.22 -3.13
C LEU A 87 -12.79 1.99 -3.69
N THR A 88 -12.85 0.87 -2.98
CA THR A 88 -12.10 -0.37 -3.21
C THR A 88 -12.91 -1.64 -2.94
N ILE A 89 -14.08 -1.49 -2.30
CA ILE A 89 -14.98 -2.61 -1.99
C ILE A 89 -15.35 -3.42 -3.25
N GLN A 90 -15.57 -2.78 -4.38
CA GLN A 90 -15.88 -3.50 -5.63
C GLN A 90 -14.68 -4.31 -6.15
N ASP A 91 -13.46 -3.79 -6.01
CA ASP A 91 -12.24 -4.51 -6.37
C ASP A 91 -12.05 -5.73 -5.48
N TYR A 92 -12.28 -5.58 -4.18
CA TYR A 92 -12.26 -6.71 -3.23
C TYR A 92 -13.30 -7.78 -3.59
N LYS A 93 -14.56 -7.39 -3.84
CA LYS A 93 -15.63 -8.31 -4.21
C LYS A 93 -15.27 -9.10 -5.46
N PHE A 94 -14.81 -8.42 -6.50
CA PHE A 94 -14.39 -9.07 -7.74
C PHE A 94 -13.20 -10.00 -7.53
N LEU A 95 -12.19 -9.59 -6.77
CA LEU A 95 -11.05 -10.44 -6.46
C LEU A 95 -11.50 -11.70 -5.69
N ARG A 96 -12.43 -11.56 -4.74
CA ARG A 96 -12.99 -12.69 -4.00
C ARG A 96 -13.77 -13.66 -4.90
N GLU A 97 -14.42 -13.19 -5.97
CA GLU A 97 -15.12 -14.06 -6.94
C GLU A 97 -14.19 -14.96 -7.75
N ILE A 98 -12.90 -14.61 -7.90
CA ILE A 98 -11.97 -15.30 -8.82
C ILE A 98 -10.86 -16.09 -8.13
N THR A 99 -10.73 -16.00 -6.82
CA THR A 99 -9.75 -16.79 -6.05
C THR A 99 -10.35 -17.18 -4.69
N GLU A 100 -9.80 -18.19 -4.03
CA GLU A 100 -10.13 -18.60 -2.63
C GLU A 100 -8.97 -18.30 -1.66
N ASN A 101 -7.84 -17.78 -2.16
CA ASN A 101 -6.69 -17.46 -1.33
C ASN A 101 -6.98 -16.27 -0.38
N ARG A 102 -6.11 -16.05 0.61
CA ARG A 102 -6.15 -14.85 1.45
C ARG A 102 -5.93 -13.61 0.59
N ILE A 103 -6.65 -12.53 0.89
CA ILE A 103 -6.60 -11.27 0.14
C ILE A 103 -6.14 -10.15 1.06
N LYS A 104 -5.21 -9.33 0.56
CA LYS A 104 -4.86 -8.02 1.10
C LYS A 104 -5.50 -6.94 0.24
N VAL A 105 -6.12 -5.95 0.86
CA VAL A 105 -6.67 -4.76 0.18
C VAL A 105 -5.78 -3.55 0.50
N PRO A 106 -4.98 -3.04 -0.46
CA PRO A 106 -4.25 -1.80 -0.29
C PRO A 106 -5.20 -0.60 -0.39
N ILE A 107 -5.04 0.37 0.51
CA ILE A 107 -5.70 1.67 0.49
C ILE A 107 -4.69 2.75 0.84
N THR A 108 -4.76 3.91 0.20
CA THR A 108 -3.87 5.01 0.56
C THR A 108 -4.37 5.71 1.82
N GLY A 109 -3.44 5.99 2.73
CA GLY A 109 -3.74 6.58 4.01
C GLY A 109 -4.20 8.04 3.93
N PRO A 110 -4.97 8.50 4.94
CA PRO A 110 -5.52 9.86 4.94
C PRO A 110 -4.43 10.93 4.90
N TYR A 111 -3.30 10.69 5.59
CA TYR A 111 -2.22 11.66 5.68
C TYR A 111 -1.60 11.93 4.30
N THR A 112 -1.23 10.88 3.56
CA THR A 112 -0.65 11.00 2.21
C THR A 112 -1.61 11.63 1.22
N ILE A 113 -2.89 11.23 1.20
CA ILE A 113 -3.87 11.81 0.27
C ILE A 113 -3.98 13.32 0.47
N VAL A 114 -4.03 13.81 1.73
CA VAL A 114 -4.11 15.24 2.01
C VAL A 114 -2.79 15.95 1.72
N ASP A 115 -1.66 15.40 2.13
CA ASP A 115 -0.33 16.00 1.90
C ASP A 115 -0.05 16.20 0.39
N TRP A 116 -0.46 15.21 -0.40
CA TRP A 116 -0.31 15.25 -1.86
C TRP A 116 -1.46 15.96 -2.56
N SER A 117 -2.38 16.58 -1.82
CA SER A 117 -3.45 17.44 -2.34
C SER A 117 -3.22 18.92 -1.99
N PHE A 118 -3.95 19.82 -2.63
CA PHE A 118 -4.14 21.18 -2.13
C PHE A 118 -5.31 21.20 -1.14
N ASN A 119 -5.21 22.03 -0.10
CA ASN A 119 -6.30 22.24 0.85
C ASN A 119 -6.83 23.67 0.72
N GLU A 120 -8.01 23.84 0.11
CA GLU A 120 -8.67 25.13 -0.12
C GLU A 120 -9.88 25.34 0.80
N PHE A 121 -10.30 24.31 1.55
CA PHE A 121 -11.53 24.31 2.33
C PHE A 121 -11.31 24.28 3.85
N TYR A 122 -10.47 23.36 4.34
CA TYR A 122 -10.25 23.21 5.79
C TYR A 122 -9.25 24.24 6.32
N LYS A 123 -9.37 24.62 7.59
CA LYS A 123 -8.53 25.66 8.20
C LYS A 123 -7.07 25.21 8.37
N SER A 124 -6.87 23.92 8.58
CA SER A 124 -5.55 23.32 8.78
C SER A 124 -5.44 22.01 7.99
N LYS A 125 -4.19 21.54 7.79
CA LYS A 125 -3.92 20.21 7.26
C LYS A 125 -4.45 19.13 8.19
N GLU A 126 -4.32 19.31 9.51
CA GLU A 126 -4.84 18.40 10.52
C GLU A 126 -6.37 18.19 10.37
N ASP A 127 -7.13 19.28 10.25
CA ASP A 127 -8.59 19.23 10.07
C ASP A 127 -8.97 18.43 8.82
N ALA A 128 -8.23 18.63 7.71
CA ALA A 128 -8.44 17.91 6.46
C ALA A 128 -8.10 16.41 6.60
N VAL A 129 -6.97 16.10 7.24
CA VAL A 129 -6.51 14.71 7.46
C VAL A 129 -7.52 13.94 8.32
N TYR A 130 -8.02 14.52 9.40
CA TYR A 130 -9.01 13.86 10.26
C TYR A 130 -10.37 13.72 9.57
N ALA A 131 -10.81 14.73 8.81
CA ALA A 131 -12.04 14.61 8.01
C ALA A 131 -11.94 13.51 6.95
N LEU A 132 -10.79 13.39 6.29
CA LEU A 132 -10.55 12.30 5.34
C LEU A 132 -10.48 10.94 6.05
N ALA A 133 -9.88 10.86 7.24
CA ALA A 133 -9.82 9.65 8.03
C ALA A 133 -11.22 9.11 8.38
N ASP A 134 -12.20 9.99 8.67
CA ASP A 134 -13.60 9.60 8.87
C ASP A 134 -14.25 9.03 7.58
N VAL A 135 -13.87 9.54 6.40
CA VAL A 135 -14.31 8.99 5.12
C VAL A 135 -13.70 7.61 4.88
N ILE A 136 -12.38 7.46 5.08
CA ILE A 136 -11.67 6.18 4.94
C ILE A 136 -12.20 5.15 5.95
N ASN A 137 -12.56 5.53 7.17
CA ASN A 137 -13.18 4.63 8.15
C ASN A 137 -14.46 3.96 7.63
N LYS A 138 -15.28 4.70 6.85
CA LYS A 138 -16.50 4.15 6.25
C LYS A 138 -16.18 3.09 5.21
N GLU A 139 -15.16 3.32 4.38
CA GLU A 139 -14.64 2.35 3.41
C GLU A 139 -14.12 1.10 4.11
N LEU A 140 -13.24 1.25 5.13
CA LEU A 140 -12.66 0.13 5.85
C LEU A 140 -13.72 -0.76 6.51
N LYS A 141 -14.73 -0.15 7.13
CA LYS A 141 -15.88 -0.89 7.67
C LYS A 141 -16.69 -1.56 6.56
N GLY A 142 -16.77 -0.96 5.39
CA GLY A 142 -17.39 -1.55 4.20
C GLY A 142 -16.65 -2.78 3.70
N LEU A 143 -15.32 -2.72 3.64
CA LEU A 143 -14.45 -3.85 3.30
C LEU A 143 -14.63 -5.01 4.28
N VAL A 144 -14.63 -4.73 5.59
CA VAL A 144 -14.90 -5.77 6.61
C VAL A 144 -16.28 -6.39 6.42
N ARG A 145 -17.33 -5.59 6.16
CA ARG A 145 -18.67 -6.11 5.86
C ARG A 145 -18.71 -6.96 4.59
N ALA A 146 -17.86 -6.67 3.60
CA ALA A 146 -17.72 -7.47 2.40
C ALA A 146 -16.93 -8.77 2.61
N GLY A 147 -16.20 -8.88 3.73
CA GLY A 147 -15.43 -10.07 4.12
C GLY A 147 -13.91 -9.89 4.11
N ALA A 148 -13.39 -8.66 3.91
CA ALA A 148 -11.96 -8.42 3.91
C ALA A 148 -11.35 -8.68 5.30
N GLU A 149 -10.32 -9.53 5.32
CA GLU A 149 -9.63 -9.94 6.56
C GLU A 149 -8.30 -9.23 6.77
N TYR A 150 -7.69 -8.70 5.70
CA TYR A 150 -6.44 -7.95 5.75
C TYR A 150 -6.54 -6.69 4.88
N ILE A 151 -6.37 -5.53 5.53
CA ILE A 151 -6.34 -4.22 4.88
C ILE A 151 -4.98 -3.57 5.16
N GLN A 152 -4.32 -3.13 4.11
CA GLN A 152 -3.06 -2.40 4.20
C GLN A 152 -3.27 -0.94 3.90
N ILE A 153 -2.78 -0.06 4.77
CA ILE A 153 -2.78 1.38 4.59
C ILE A 153 -1.41 1.82 4.08
N ASP A 154 -1.34 2.49 2.94
CA ASP A 154 -0.08 2.96 2.36
C ASP A 154 0.09 4.45 2.63
N ASP A 155 1.13 4.84 3.36
CA ASP A 155 1.31 6.22 3.82
C ASP A 155 2.76 6.75 3.60
N PRO A 156 3.22 6.85 2.34
CA PRO A 156 4.59 7.24 1.99
C PRO A 156 4.97 8.68 2.33
N ALA A 157 4.01 9.57 2.63
CA ALA A 157 4.30 10.96 2.98
C ALA A 157 4.74 11.14 4.45
N ILE A 158 4.54 10.15 5.32
CA ILE A 158 4.86 10.27 6.76
C ILE A 158 6.34 10.63 7.00
N PRO A 159 7.33 9.91 6.40
CA PRO A 159 8.75 10.17 6.67
C PRO A 159 9.26 11.54 6.20
N THR A 160 8.53 12.24 5.31
CA THR A 160 8.92 13.56 4.82
C THR A 160 8.51 14.68 5.77
N HIS A 161 7.67 14.39 6.76
CA HIS A 161 7.12 15.34 7.73
C HIS A 161 7.14 14.75 9.15
N PRO A 162 8.32 14.48 9.72
CA PRO A 162 8.44 13.85 11.04
C PRO A 162 7.80 14.67 12.17
N ASP A 163 7.75 15.99 12.04
CA ASP A 163 7.11 16.88 13.00
C ASP A 163 5.56 16.73 13.04
N GLU A 164 4.97 16.06 12.05
CA GLU A 164 3.53 15.84 11.90
C GLU A 164 3.13 14.37 12.19
N ILE A 165 4.03 13.56 12.74
CA ILE A 165 3.78 12.12 12.98
C ILE A 165 2.56 11.84 13.84
N GLU A 166 2.25 12.70 14.83
CA GLU A 166 1.05 12.55 15.65
C GLU A 166 -0.24 12.75 14.84
N ILE A 167 -0.23 13.66 13.86
CA ILE A 167 -1.38 13.84 12.95
C ILE A 167 -1.58 12.57 12.14
N ALA A 168 -0.50 11.99 11.61
CA ALA A 168 -0.56 10.72 10.89
C ALA A 168 -1.09 9.59 11.79
N ARG A 169 -0.51 9.39 12.98
CA ARG A 169 -0.95 8.36 13.94
C ARG A 169 -2.43 8.50 14.30
N ASN A 170 -2.87 9.71 14.65
CA ASN A 170 -4.27 9.99 14.98
C ASN A 170 -5.20 9.74 13.79
N SER A 171 -4.76 10.03 12.56
CA SER A 171 -5.54 9.75 11.36
C SER A 171 -5.74 8.24 11.15
N ILE A 172 -4.72 7.43 11.42
CA ILE A 172 -4.84 5.97 11.38
C ILE A 172 -5.79 5.50 12.48
N GLU A 173 -5.70 6.04 13.70
CA GLU A 173 -6.61 5.72 14.80
C GLU A 173 -8.08 6.01 14.47
N ILE A 174 -8.35 7.14 13.81
CA ILE A 174 -9.70 7.49 13.33
C ILE A 174 -10.12 6.53 12.21
N ALA A 175 -9.26 6.32 11.21
CA ALA A 175 -9.54 5.47 10.05
C ALA A 175 -9.82 4.02 10.46
N THR A 176 -9.11 3.48 11.45
CA THR A 176 -9.24 2.07 11.88
C THR A 176 -10.25 1.85 13.01
N ARG A 177 -10.87 2.91 13.55
CA ARG A 177 -11.81 2.81 14.67
C ARG A 177 -12.98 1.87 14.37
N GLY A 178 -13.04 0.76 15.10
CA GLY A 178 -14.10 -0.25 14.96
C GLY A 178 -14.00 -1.06 13.65
N VAL A 179 -12.82 -1.12 13.04
CA VAL A 179 -12.49 -2.01 11.92
C VAL A 179 -11.93 -3.29 12.51
N ASN A 180 -12.59 -4.42 12.24
CA ASN A 180 -12.18 -5.74 12.73
C ASN A 180 -11.57 -6.55 11.57
N ALA A 181 -10.33 -6.22 11.23
CA ALA A 181 -9.48 -6.89 10.25
C ALA A 181 -8.04 -6.87 10.77
N TYR A 182 -7.17 -7.69 10.19
CA TYR A 182 -5.74 -7.51 10.33
C TYR A 182 -5.33 -6.23 9.57
N LEU A 183 -4.64 -5.33 10.23
CA LEU A 183 -4.27 -4.02 9.70
C LEU A 183 -2.76 -3.93 9.54
N GLY A 184 -2.31 -3.67 8.31
CA GLY A 184 -0.93 -3.31 8.03
C GLY A 184 -0.82 -1.84 7.67
N ILE A 185 0.33 -1.24 7.94
CA ILE A 185 0.72 0.04 7.33
C ILE A 185 2.04 -0.13 6.59
N HIS A 186 2.07 0.28 5.33
CA HIS A 186 3.30 0.34 4.55
C HIS A 186 3.83 1.77 4.52
N ILE A 187 5.08 1.93 4.94
CA ILE A 187 5.74 3.24 5.00
C ILE A 187 6.93 3.20 4.05
N CYS A 188 6.66 3.60 2.80
CA CYS A 188 7.67 3.70 1.77
C CYS A 188 8.62 4.86 2.00
N TYR A 189 9.85 4.71 1.51
CA TYR A 189 10.83 5.79 1.38
C TYR A 189 11.19 6.52 2.69
N GLY A 190 12.20 7.38 2.61
CA GLY A 190 12.57 8.26 3.72
C GLY A 190 13.52 7.66 4.75
N ASP A 191 13.68 8.39 5.84
CA ASP A 191 14.65 8.12 6.90
C ASP A 191 13.88 7.68 8.15
N TYR A 192 13.85 6.36 8.41
CA TYR A 192 13.06 5.79 9.49
C TYR A 192 13.52 6.27 10.87
N SER A 193 14.77 6.71 11.02
CA SER A 193 15.28 7.29 12.28
C SER A 193 14.53 8.54 12.72
N LYS A 194 13.83 9.22 11.80
CA LYS A 194 13.06 10.43 12.09
C LYS A 194 11.67 10.16 12.64
N ILE A 195 11.14 8.95 12.43
CA ILE A 195 9.79 8.56 12.81
C ILE A 195 9.79 7.45 13.87
N TYR A 196 10.94 6.87 14.16
CA TYR A 196 11.13 5.87 15.21
C TYR A 196 11.50 6.56 16.54
N PRO A 197 10.93 6.14 17.68
CA PRO A 197 10.06 4.98 17.87
C PRO A 197 8.56 5.25 17.68
N GLN A 198 8.12 6.48 17.42
CA GLN A 198 6.69 6.84 17.43
C GLN A 198 5.82 5.99 16.48
N VAL A 199 6.37 5.51 15.35
CA VAL A 199 5.67 4.61 14.43
C VAL A 199 5.20 3.30 15.09
N LEU A 200 5.88 2.84 16.15
CA LEU A 200 5.48 1.67 16.93
C LEU A 200 4.14 1.88 17.67
N GLU A 201 3.70 3.13 17.84
CA GLU A 201 2.43 3.46 18.51
C GLU A 201 1.24 3.49 17.54
N PHE A 202 1.46 3.27 16.24
CA PHE A 202 0.38 3.24 15.26
C PHE A 202 -0.60 2.10 15.56
N PRO A 203 -1.93 2.33 15.48
CA PRO A 203 -2.93 1.33 15.85
C PRO A 203 -3.19 0.34 14.72
N VAL A 204 -2.15 -0.41 14.37
CA VAL A 204 -2.10 -1.46 13.34
C VAL A 204 -1.38 -2.70 13.89
N ASP A 205 -1.61 -3.85 13.27
CA ASP A 205 -1.01 -5.14 13.65
C ASP A 205 0.40 -5.32 13.06
N GLN A 206 0.63 -4.74 11.87
CA GLN A 206 1.87 -4.87 11.11
C GLN A 206 2.44 -3.52 10.67
N LEU A 207 3.76 -3.38 10.75
CA LEU A 207 4.52 -2.33 10.08
C LEU A 207 5.32 -2.93 8.92
N ASP A 208 5.10 -2.43 7.71
CA ASP A 208 5.77 -2.87 6.48
C ASP A 208 6.77 -1.78 6.03
N PHE A 209 8.01 -2.21 5.75
CA PHE A 209 9.16 -1.33 5.50
C PHE A 209 10.00 -1.78 4.30
N GLU A 210 10.54 -0.79 3.59
CA GLU A 210 11.49 -1.02 2.49
C GLU A 210 12.92 -1.10 3.03
N LEU A 211 13.59 -2.24 2.87
CA LEU A 211 14.89 -2.50 3.51
C LEU A 211 15.97 -2.95 2.53
N ALA A 212 15.62 -3.67 1.46
CA ALA A 212 16.60 -4.23 0.53
C ALA A 212 17.35 -3.15 -0.24
N ASN A 213 16.65 -2.11 -0.71
CA ASN A 213 17.22 -0.96 -1.44
C ASN A 213 18.29 -0.19 -0.65
N LYS A 214 18.26 -0.25 0.68
CA LYS A 214 19.21 0.39 1.59
C LYS A 214 20.23 -0.59 2.17
N ASN A 215 20.30 -1.81 1.67
CA ASN A 215 21.12 -2.90 2.22
C ASN A 215 20.83 -3.16 3.71
N PHE A 216 19.56 -3.06 4.13
CA PHE A 216 19.08 -3.41 5.47
C PHE A 216 19.70 -2.60 6.62
N LYS A 217 20.25 -1.42 6.33
CA LYS A 217 20.90 -0.56 7.33
C LYS A 217 19.94 -0.09 8.44
N ASP A 218 18.67 0.04 8.12
CA ASP A 218 17.66 0.56 9.03
C ASP A 218 17.28 -0.45 10.13
N ILE A 219 17.66 -1.72 10.01
CA ILE A 219 17.47 -2.75 11.06
C ILE A 219 18.09 -2.30 12.40
N GLU A 220 19.23 -1.61 12.36
CA GLU A 220 19.89 -1.17 13.59
C GLU A 220 19.06 -0.13 14.35
N ILE A 221 18.27 0.69 13.64
CA ILE A 221 17.33 1.65 14.24
C ILE A 221 16.23 0.87 14.98
N PHE A 222 15.71 -0.18 14.35
CA PHE A 222 14.60 -0.96 14.90
C PHE A 222 14.98 -1.75 16.16
N LYS A 223 16.27 -2.08 16.32
CA LYS A 223 16.82 -2.74 17.52
C LYS A 223 16.90 -1.82 18.74
N GLU A 224 16.80 -0.50 18.57
CA GLU A 224 16.90 0.45 19.69
C GLU A 224 15.71 0.40 20.65
N TYR A 225 14.56 -0.08 20.16
CA TYR A 225 13.31 -0.19 20.93
C TYR A 225 12.64 -1.54 20.67
N GLU A 226 11.80 -1.99 21.59
CA GLU A 226 11.09 -3.27 21.46
C GLU A 226 10.10 -3.25 20.28
N PHE A 227 10.26 -4.19 19.33
CA PHE A 227 9.37 -4.32 18.18
C PHE A 227 8.16 -5.21 18.51
N THR A 228 7.03 -4.57 18.82
CA THR A 228 5.82 -5.23 19.35
C THR A 228 4.77 -5.58 18.29
N LYS A 229 5.03 -5.30 17.01
CA LYS A 229 4.15 -5.59 15.86
C LYS A 229 4.71 -6.66 14.93
N ASP A 230 3.88 -7.22 14.06
CA ASP A 230 4.40 -8.02 12.96
C ASP A 230 5.17 -7.12 11.98
N ILE A 231 6.12 -7.69 11.25
CA ILE A 231 6.95 -6.94 10.30
C ILE A 231 6.66 -7.39 8.87
N GLY A 232 6.26 -6.46 8.00
CA GLY A 232 6.43 -6.59 6.55
C GLY A 232 7.88 -6.28 6.22
N PHE A 233 8.59 -7.25 5.66
CA PHE A 233 10.04 -7.21 5.54
C PHE A 233 10.47 -7.21 4.08
N GLY A 234 10.64 -5.99 3.54
CA GLY A 234 11.12 -5.74 2.19
C GLY A 234 12.46 -6.42 1.92
N CYS A 235 12.42 -7.59 1.29
CA CYS A 235 13.58 -8.46 1.12
C CYS A 235 14.12 -8.51 -0.32
N VAL A 236 13.43 -7.85 -1.24
CA VAL A 236 13.70 -7.77 -2.68
C VAL A 236 13.63 -6.31 -3.12
N ASP A 237 14.67 -5.81 -3.79
CA ASP A 237 14.71 -4.41 -4.24
C ASP A 237 13.95 -4.24 -5.56
N VAL A 238 12.81 -3.54 -5.50
CA VAL A 238 11.95 -3.29 -6.66
C VAL A 238 12.43 -2.12 -7.54
N HIS A 239 13.45 -1.38 -7.11
CA HIS A 239 14.00 -0.22 -7.83
C HIS A 239 15.01 -0.64 -8.91
N THR A 240 15.36 -1.92 -8.97
CA THR A 240 16.27 -2.47 -9.97
C THR A 240 15.62 -3.59 -10.77
N LYS A 241 16.10 -3.78 -12.00
CA LYS A 241 15.66 -4.89 -12.87
C LYS A 241 16.39 -6.21 -12.59
N ARG A 242 17.33 -6.23 -11.65
CA ARG A 242 18.07 -7.44 -11.29
C ARG A 242 17.14 -8.37 -10.53
N VAL A 243 17.05 -9.63 -10.94
CA VAL A 243 16.35 -10.66 -10.18
C VAL A 243 17.34 -11.28 -9.19
N GLU A 244 17.07 -11.12 -7.89
CA GLU A 244 17.86 -11.66 -6.79
C GLU A 244 17.77 -13.19 -6.77
N PRO A 245 18.89 -13.92 -6.61
CA PRO A 245 18.87 -15.36 -6.41
C PRO A 245 18.15 -15.77 -5.11
N VAL A 246 17.56 -16.96 -5.09
CA VAL A 246 16.84 -17.50 -3.92
C VAL A 246 17.69 -17.47 -2.64
N ASP A 247 18.94 -17.92 -2.71
CA ASP A 247 19.85 -17.95 -1.54
C ASP A 247 20.13 -16.55 -0.97
N GLU A 248 20.20 -15.53 -1.83
CA GLU A 248 20.38 -14.14 -1.39
C GLU A 248 19.13 -13.65 -0.67
N ILE A 249 17.94 -13.93 -1.22
CA ILE A 249 16.67 -13.56 -0.59
C ILE A 249 16.50 -14.29 0.75
N LYS A 250 16.88 -15.56 0.86
CA LYS A 250 16.89 -16.29 2.14
C LYS A 250 17.79 -15.61 3.18
N GLY A 251 18.99 -15.20 2.76
CA GLY A 251 19.91 -14.43 3.59
C GLY A 251 19.33 -13.07 4.02
N ASN A 252 18.55 -12.43 3.16
CA ASN A 252 17.84 -11.19 3.50
C ASN A 252 16.74 -11.44 4.54
N ILE A 253 15.85 -12.41 4.31
CA ILE A 253 14.74 -12.73 5.24
C ILE A 253 15.27 -13.07 6.64
N LYS A 254 16.38 -13.84 6.73
CA LYS A 254 16.97 -14.20 8.04
C LYS A 254 17.39 -12.99 8.89
N LYS A 255 17.61 -11.81 8.29
CA LYS A 255 17.91 -10.57 9.04
C LYS A 255 16.70 -10.06 9.84
N ALA A 256 15.48 -10.38 9.40
CA ALA A 256 14.27 -10.04 10.15
C ALA A 256 14.21 -10.76 11.52
N PHE A 257 14.88 -11.92 11.64
CA PHE A 257 14.92 -12.70 12.87
C PHE A 257 15.76 -12.04 13.98
N ASP A 258 16.55 -11.01 13.64
CA ASP A 258 17.21 -10.16 14.63
C ASP A 258 16.22 -9.17 15.29
N LEU A 259 15.02 -9.00 14.74
CA LEU A 259 14.01 -8.03 15.18
C LEU A 259 12.80 -8.70 15.84
N VAL A 260 12.30 -9.76 15.22
CA VAL A 260 11.11 -10.49 15.68
C VAL A 260 11.25 -11.99 15.43
N GLU A 261 10.48 -12.79 16.18
CA GLU A 261 10.39 -14.24 15.95
C GLU A 261 9.89 -14.57 14.53
N PRO A 262 10.31 -15.69 13.92
CA PRO A 262 9.98 -16.02 12.54
C PRO A 262 8.49 -16.00 12.19
N GLU A 263 7.60 -16.35 13.14
CA GLU A 263 6.15 -16.37 12.94
C GLU A 263 5.54 -14.97 12.73
N ARG A 264 6.28 -13.92 13.06
CA ARG A 264 5.87 -12.51 12.96
C ARG A 264 6.43 -11.81 11.72
N VAL A 265 7.15 -12.55 10.86
CA VAL A 265 7.76 -12.03 9.64
C VAL A 265 6.86 -12.31 8.43
N TYR A 266 6.40 -11.24 7.79
CA TYR A 266 5.77 -11.27 6.48
C TYR A 266 6.82 -10.92 5.43
N VAL A 267 6.96 -11.79 4.44
CA VAL A 267 7.96 -11.64 3.38
C VAL A 267 7.31 -10.97 2.17
N ASP A 268 7.83 -9.81 1.81
CA ASP A 268 7.37 -9.00 0.68
C ASP A 268 8.55 -8.33 -0.05
N PRO A 269 8.29 -7.79 -1.26
CA PRO A 269 9.22 -6.88 -1.92
C PRO A 269 9.24 -5.54 -1.20
N ASP A 270 10.30 -4.75 -1.39
CA ASP A 270 10.40 -3.40 -0.80
C ASP A 270 9.19 -2.50 -1.05
N CYS A 271 8.53 -2.61 -2.20
CA CYS A 271 7.38 -1.77 -2.55
C CYS A 271 6.55 -2.42 -3.66
N GLY A 272 5.57 -1.67 -4.18
CA GLY A 272 4.78 -2.06 -5.34
C GLY A 272 5.64 -2.32 -6.59
N LEU A 273 5.24 -3.32 -7.39
CA LEU A 273 5.99 -3.79 -8.57
C LEU A 273 5.67 -3.02 -9.86
N LYS A 274 4.82 -1.98 -9.78
CA LYS A 274 4.26 -1.24 -10.92
C LYS A 274 5.30 -0.69 -11.91
N LEU A 275 6.49 -0.33 -11.42
CA LEU A 275 7.55 0.27 -12.24
C LEU A 275 8.46 -0.75 -12.94
N LEU A 276 8.28 -2.05 -12.66
CA LEU A 276 9.04 -3.12 -13.28
C LEU A 276 8.34 -3.67 -14.53
N PRO A 277 9.10 -4.20 -15.52
CA PRO A 277 8.52 -5.08 -16.52
C PRO A 277 7.88 -6.29 -15.86
N SER A 278 6.72 -6.73 -16.36
CA SER A 278 5.94 -7.83 -15.76
C SER A 278 6.75 -9.12 -15.57
N GLU A 279 7.57 -9.50 -16.55
CA GLU A 279 8.44 -10.68 -16.46
C GLU A 279 9.45 -10.58 -15.29
N ILE A 280 10.02 -9.40 -15.05
CA ILE A 280 10.96 -9.17 -13.95
C ILE A 280 10.21 -9.21 -12.60
N ALA A 281 9.04 -8.57 -12.53
CA ALA A 281 8.20 -8.61 -11.35
C ALA A 281 7.80 -10.04 -10.96
N PHE A 282 7.33 -10.83 -11.94
CA PHE A 282 6.99 -12.24 -11.75
C PHE A 282 8.19 -13.06 -11.26
N MET A 283 9.36 -12.91 -11.89
CA MET A 283 10.56 -13.67 -11.51
C MET A 283 11.06 -13.31 -10.11
N LYS A 284 10.98 -12.03 -9.72
CA LYS A 284 11.26 -11.58 -8.34
C LYS A 284 10.31 -12.22 -7.33
N LEU A 285 9.00 -12.14 -7.56
CA LEU A 285 8.00 -12.77 -6.69
C LEU A 285 8.21 -14.27 -6.57
N LYS A 286 8.44 -14.96 -7.69
CA LYS A 286 8.69 -16.41 -7.70
C LYS A 286 9.90 -16.80 -6.88
N ASN A 287 11.03 -16.10 -7.02
CA ASN A 287 12.23 -16.38 -6.23
C ASN A 287 12.01 -16.09 -4.75
N MET A 288 11.27 -15.02 -4.42
CA MET A 288 10.93 -14.64 -3.06
C MET A 288 10.04 -15.67 -2.37
N CYS A 289 8.96 -16.11 -3.02
CA CYS A 289 8.07 -17.14 -2.51
C CYS A 289 8.79 -18.48 -2.34
N LEU A 290 9.69 -18.83 -3.27
CA LEU A 290 10.52 -20.03 -3.14
C LEU A 290 11.48 -19.92 -1.95
N ALA A 291 12.14 -18.78 -1.75
CA ALA A 291 12.99 -18.52 -0.59
C ALA A 291 12.23 -18.67 0.74
N ALA A 292 11.06 -18.03 0.85
CA ALA A 292 10.20 -18.15 2.02
C ALA A 292 9.73 -19.60 2.25
N LYS A 293 9.39 -20.33 1.19
CA LYS A 293 9.01 -21.75 1.29
C LYS A 293 10.17 -22.63 1.75
N GLU A 294 11.38 -22.42 1.26
CA GLU A 294 12.56 -23.16 1.70
C GLU A 294 12.88 -22.89 3.17
N LEU A 295 12.84 -21.63 3.60
CA LEU A 295 13.06 -21.25 5.00
C LEU A 295 12.03 -21.89 5.95
N ARG A 296 10.75 -21.92 5.56
CA ARG A 296 9.70 -22.60 6.34
C ARG A 296 9.97 -24.10 6.56
N ASN A 297 10.79 -24.75 5.73
CA ASN A 297 11.17 -26.15 5.93
C ASN A 297 12.49 -26.30 6.72
N GLU A 298 13.25 -25.22 6.91
CA GLU A 298 14.51 -25.20 7.68
C GLU A 298 14.29 -24.89 9.16
N LEU A 299 13.20 -24.18 9.49
CA LEU A 299 12.78 -23.79 10.84
C LEU A 299 11.88 -24.86 11.47
#